data_AF-A0A519MZK6-F1
#
_entry.id   AF-A0A519MZK6-F1
#
_cell.length_a   1.000
_cell.length_b   1.000
_cell.length_c   1.000
_cell.angle_alpha   90.00
_cell.angle_beta   90.00
_cell.angle_gamma   90.00
#
_symmetry.space_group_name_H-M   'P 1'
#
loop_
_entity.id
_entity.type
_entity.pdbx_description
1 polymer ?
#
loop_
_entity_poly.entity_id
_entity_poly.type
_entity_poly.pdbx_seq_one_letter_code
_entity_poly.pdbx_strand_id
1 'polypeptide(L)'
;MKNPLKEKMEKRPWLRFLGNRYVLVLLFFAVWMLFLDNYSWLVHKRLDAEIDELNTNKEYYRNEIKKDSTNIKLLKNPDQVEKYAREKYYMKRDSEDIYIIEYEGEKKDTSTYVPN
;
A
#
# COMPACT_ATOMS: atom_id res chain seq x y z
N MET A 1 61.96 21.10 30.49
CA MET A 1 61.21 21.56 29.30
C MET A 1 59.71 21.42 29.59
N LYS A 2 58.96 22.53 29.57
CA LYS A 2 57.51 22.52 29.81
C LYS A 2 56.84 21.87 28.61
N ASN A 3 56.20 20.72 28.80
CA ASN A 3 55.56 19.98 27.71
C ASN A 3 54.17 20.61 27.45
N PRO A 4 53.94 21.30 26.32
CA PRO A 4 52.77 22.17 26.11
C PRO A 4 51.43 21.40 26.08
N LEU A 5 51.47 20.09 25.92
CA LEU A 5 50.30 19.21 25.97
C LEU A 5 49.78 19.01 27.40
N LYS A 6 50.68 18.98 28.39
CA LYS A 6 50.33 18.74 29.80
C LYS A 6 49.54 19.91 30.40
N GLU A 7 49.89 21.13 30.02
CA GLU A 7 49.27 22.38 30.49
C GLU A 7 47.86 22.57 29.93
N LYS A 8 47.59 22.09 28.70
CA LYS A 8 46.24 22.08 28.10
C LYS A 8 45.31 21.06 28.75
N MET A 9 45.84 19.92 29.21
CA MET A 9 45.06 18.89 29.91
C MET A 9 44.65 19.30 31.34
N GLU A 10 45.44 20.13 32.02
CA GLU A 10 45.10 20.66 33.35
C GLU A 10 43.98 21.71 33.31
N LYS A 11 43.94 22.55 32.28
CA LYS A 11 42.93 23.62 32.15
C LYS A 11 41.51 23.12 31.86
N ARG A 12 41.34 21.86 31.43
CA ARG A 12 40.04 21.32 31.01
C ARG A 12 39.82 19.92 31.60
N PRO A 13 39.05 19.78 32.69
CA PRO A 13 38.92 18.52 33.42
C PRO A 13 38.31 17.38 32.57
N TRP A 14 37.50 17.71 31.56
CA TRP A 14 36.90 16.75 30.64
C TRP A 14 37.91 16.06 29.70
N LEU A 15 39.06 16.69 29.41
CA LEU A 15 40.12 16.08 28.60
C LEU A 15 40.83 14.94 29.33
N ARG A 16 40.89 14.98 30.67
CA ARG A 16 41.43 13.87 31.48
C ARG A 16 40.51 12.66 31.45
N PHE A 17 39.19 12.88 31.37
CA PHE A 17 38.20 11.82 31.23
C PHE A 17 38.26 11.17 29.84
N LEU A 18 38.37 11.98 28.78
CA LEU A 18 38.51 11.50 27.40
C LEU A 18 39.85 10.82 27.10
N GLY A 19 40.90 11.12 27.86
CA GLY A 19 42.22 10.47 27.73
C GLY A 19 42.32 9.08 28.37
N ASN A 20 41.26 8.59 29.03
CA ASN A 20 41.24 7.26 29.59
C ASN A 20 41.00 6.21 28.48
N ARG A 21 41.87 5.20 28.39
CA ARG A 21 41.75 4.12 27.38
C ARG A 21 40.38 3.45 27.39
N TYR A 22 39.76 3.32 28.56
CA TYR A 22 38.44 2.71 28.69
C TYR A 22 37.33 3.58 28.09
N VAL A 23 37.43 4.90 28.23
CA VAL A 23 36.47 5.86 27.65
C VAL A 23 36.62 5.91 26.13
N LEU A 24 37.84 5.84 25.61
CA LEU A 24 38.08 5.80 24.16
C LEU A 24 37.55 4.50 23.53
N VAL A 25 37.77 3.35 24.18
CA VAL A 25 37.23 2.06 23.70
C VAL A 25 35.70 2.06 23.77
N LEU A 26 35.10 2.59 24.84
CA LEU A 26 33.65 2.68 24.98
C LEU A 26 33.05 3.65 23.95
N LEU A 27 33.68 4.81 23.71
CA LEU A 27 33.25 5.76 22.69
C LEU A 27 33.36 5.15 21.29
N PHE A 28 34.44 4.45 20.99
CA PHE A 28 34.59 3.74 19.72
C PHE A 28 33.52 2.65 19.55
N PHE A 29 33.27 1.87 20.60
CA PHE A 29 32.22 0.85 20.61
C PHE A 29 30.82 1.46 20.46
N ALA A 30 30.53 2.57 21.15
CA ALA A 30 29.26 3.27 21.02
C ALA A 30 29.07 3.84 19.61
N VAL A 31 30.10 4.47 19.04
CA VAL A 31 30.06 4.95 17.65
C VAL A 31 29.90 3.79 16.68
N TRP A 32 30.57 2.66 16.90
CA TRP A 32 30.41 1.45 16.09
C TRP A 32 28.98 0.89 16.15
N MET A 33 28.42 0.74 17.36
CA MET A 33 27.06 0.27 17.57
C MET A 33 26.00 1.23 16.99
N LEU A 34 26.28 2.54 16.98
CA LEU A 34 25.34 3.55 16.48
C LEU A 34 25.43 3.78 14.96
N PHE A 35 26.63 3.83 14.40
CA PHE A 35 26.86 4.14 12.97
C PHE A 35 26.99 2.89 12.10
N LEU A 36 27.60 1.81 12.61
CA LEU A 36 27.88 0.61 11.83
C LEU A 36 26.86 -0.50 12.04
N ASP A 37 26.29 -0.64 13.25
CA ASP A 37 25.46 -1.80 13.57
C ASP A 37 24.07 -1.76 12.94
N ASN A 38 23.13 -0.88 13.33
CA ASN A 38 21.77 -1.04 12.79
C ASN A 38 20.76 0.09 12.98
N TYR A 39 21.11 1.23 13.61
CA TYR A 39 20.10 2.28 13.86
C TYR A 39 19.94 3.23 12.67
N SER A 40 19.80 2.65 11.49
CA SER A 40 19.51 3.41 10.28
C SER A 40 18.05 3.85 10.34
N TRP A 41 17.81 5.12 10.62
CA TRP A 41 16.50 5.77 10.50
C TRP A 41 15.83 5.48 9.13
N LEU A 42 16.63 5.24 8.08
CA LEU A 42 16.13 4.82 6.77
C LEU A 42 15.44 3.45 6.80
N VAL A 43 15.87 2.53 7.67
CA VAL A 43 15.25 1.20 7.80
C VAL A 43 13.86 1.34 8.38
N HIS A 44 13.69 2.07 9.49
CA HIS A 44 12.34 2.33 10.02
C HIS A 44 11.45 3.04 9.00
N LYS A 45 11.97 4.03 8.27
CA LYS A 45 11.18 4.69 7.21
C LYS A 45 10.74 3.75 6.09
N ARG A 46 11.57 2.78 5.70
CA ARG A 46 11.21 1.76 4.70
C ARG A 46 10.18 0.79 5.25
N LEU A 47 10.36 0.33 6.49
CA LEU A 47 9.42 -0.58 7.15
C LEU A 47 8.06 0.08 7.34
N ASP A 48 8.01 1.35 7.75
CA ASP A 48 6.76 2.11 7.89
C ASP A 48 6.04 2.25 6.54
N ALA A 49 6.79 2.54 5.46
CA ALA A 49 6.23 2.61 4.11
C ALA A 49 5.67 1.26 3.64
N GLU A 50 6.36 0.16 3.93
CA GLU A 50 5.91 -1.20 3.61
C GLU A 50 4.65 -1.57 4.40
N ILE A 51 4.58 -1.17 5.67
CA ILE A 51 3.38 -1.34 6.52
C ILE A 51 2.19 -0.56 5.95
N ASP A 52 2.38 0.70 5.53
CA ASP A 52 1.33 1.52 4.94
C ASP A 52 0.84 0.96 3.60
N GLU A 53 1.75 0.45 2.76
CA GLU A 53 1.41 -0.20 1.50
C GLU A 53 0.58 -1.48 1.74
N LEU A 54 1.02 -2.34 2.67
CA LEU A 54 0.30 -3.55 3.04
C LEU A 54 -1.10 -3.26 3.60
N ASN A 55 -1.23 -2.23 4.44
CA ASN A 55 -2.53 -1.82 4.98
C ASN A 55 -3.46 -1.28 3.90
N THR A 56 -2.93 -0.45 3.00
CA THR A 56 -3.69 0.10 1.86
C THR A 56 -4.20 -1.04 0.96
N ASN A 57 -3.34 -2.00 0.61
CA ASN A 57 -3.70 -3.16 -0.18
C ASN A 57 -4.76 -4.01 0.52
N LYS A 58 -4.61 -4.24 1.83
CA LYS A 58 -5.59 -4.96 2.64
C LYS A 58 -6.95 -4.26 2.63
N GLU A 59 -6.99 -2.95 2.76
CA GLU A 59 -8.24 -2.18 2.73
C GLU A 59 -8.90 -2.26 1.34
N TYR A 60 -8.12 -2.08 0.28
CA TYR A 60 -8.58 -2.21 -1.11
C TYR A 60 -9.27 -3.56 -1.34
N TYR A 61 -8.60 -4.68 -1.03
CA TYR A 61 -9.17 -6.01 -1.23
C TYR A 61 -10.39 -6.28 -0.35
N ARG A 62 -10.43 -5.76 0.89
CA ARG A 62 -11.63 -5.89 1.73
C ARG A 62 -12.83 -5.15 1.15
N ASN A 63 -12.60 -4.00 0.52
CA ASN A 63 -13.66 -3.23 -0.13
C ASN A 63 -14.15 -3.92 -1.41
N GLU A 64 -13.25 -4.46 -2.23
CA GLU A 64 -13.62 -5.24 -3.41
C GLU A 64 -14.41 -6.49 -3.03
N ILE A 65 -13.97 -7.26 -2.02
CA ILE A 65 -14.71 -8.42 -1.52
C ILE A 65 -16.12 -8.03 -1.05
N LYS A 66 -16.29 -6.87 -0.39
CA LYS A 66 -17.62 -6.39 0.02
C LYS A 66 -18.51 -6.09 -1.19
N LYS A 67 -17.98 -5.40 -2.21
CA LYS A 67 -18.71 -5.12 -3.45
C LYS A 67 -19.11 -6.41 -4.15
N ASP A 68 -18.15 -7.32 -4.33
CA ASP A 68 -18.38 -8.61 -4.98
C ASP A 68 -19.38 -9.46 -4.23
N SER A 69 -19.31 -9.50 -2.90
CA SER A 69 -20.30 -10.22 -2.09
C SER A 69 -21.71 -9.67 -2.27
N THR A 70 -21.84 -8.36 -2.53
CA THR A 70 -23.13 -7.70 -2.80
C THR A 70 -23.60 -8.04 -4.20
N ASN A 71 -22.71 -7.98 -5.20
CA ASN A 71 -23.00 -8.37 -6.57
C ASN A 71 -23.39 -9.85 -6.68
N ILE A 72 -22.70 -10.75 -5.98
CA ILE A 72 -23.06 -12.17 -5.91
C ILE A 72 -24.44 -12.36 -5.31
N LYS A 73 -24.83 -11.59 -4.27
CA LYS A 73 -26.18 -11.66 -3.72
C LYS A 73 -27.24 -11.23 -4.72
N LEU A 74 -26.96 -10.20 -5.53
CA LEU A 74 -27.83 -9.78 -6.63
C LEU A 74 -27.93 -10.89 -7.70
N LEU A 75 -26.81 -11.50 -8.07
CA LEU A 75 -26.76 -12.61 -9.03
C LEU A 75 -27.34 -13.93 -8.52
N LYS A 76 -27.48 -14.11 -7.20
CA LYS A 76 -28.20 -15.26 -6.63
C LYS A 76 -29.71 -15.15 -6.76
N ASN A 77 -30.23 -13.95 -7.05
CA ASN A 77 -31.65 -13.77 -7.30
C ASN A 77 -31.92 -14.02 -8.81
N PRO A 78 -32.56 -15.14 -9.18
CA PRO A 78 -32.80 -15.47 -10.58
C PRO A 78 -33.59 -14.38 -11.32
N ASP A 79 -34.48 -13.66 -10.64
CA ASP A 79 -35.26 -12.57 -11.24
C ASP A 79 -34.38 -11.38 -11.63
N GLN A 80 -33.36 -11.07 -10.80
CA GLN A 80 -32.42 -9.99 -11.08
C GLN A 80 -31.45 -10.36 -12.20
N VAL A 81 -31.02 -11.62 -12.25
CA VAL A 81 -30.20 -12.15 -13.36
C VAL A 81 -30.97 -12.13 -14.67
N GLU A 82 -32.21 -12.61 -14.67
CA GLU A 82 -33.07 -12.61 -15.86
C GLU A 82 -33.31 -11.18 -16.34
N LYS A 83 -33.61 -10.25 -15.43
CA LYS A 83 -33.77 -8.82 -15.77
C LYS A 83 -32.51 -8.24 -16.41
N TYR A 84 -31.33 -8.47 -15.81
CA TYR A 84 -30.06 -7.98 -16.35
C TYR A 84 -29.75 -8.59 -17.73
N ALA A 85 -29.97 -9.88 -17.90
CA ALA A 85 -29.78 -10.58 -19.17
C ALA A 85 -30.71 -10.03 -20.27
N ARG A 86 -31.97 -9.71 -19.92
CA ARG A 86 -32.95 -9.10 -20.83
C ARG A 86 -32.59 -7.66 -21.20
N GLU A 87 -32.19 -6.84 -20.23
CA GLU A 87 -31.87 -5.42 -20.46
C GLU A 87 -30.53 -5.21 -21.18
N LYS A 88 -29.50 -5.97 -20.81
CA LYS A 88 -28.14 -5.76 -21.33
C LYS A 88 -27.82 -6.56 -22.58
N TYR A 89 -28.35 -7.79 -22.65
CA TYR A 89 -28.01 -8.76 -23.70
C TYR A 89 -29.22 -9.17 -24.54
N TYR A 90 -30.41 -8.63 -24.29
CA TYR A 90 -31.64 -8.96 -25.00
C TYR A 90 -31.90 -10.48 -25.07
N MET A 91 -31.57 -11.20 -24.00
CA MET A 91 -31.86 -12.64 -23.92
C MET A 91 -33.37 -12.88 -23.87
N LYS A 92 -33.86 -13.87 -24.61
CA LYS A 92 -35.27 -14.31 -24.61
C LYS A 92 -35.39 -15.81 -24.39
N ARG A 93 -36.58 -16.26 -24.00
CA ARG A 93 -36.96 -17.67 -24.04
C ARG A 93 -37.41 -18.04 -25.44
N ASP A 94 -37.37 -19.33 -25.78
CA ASP A 94 -37.77 -19.82 -27.11
C ASP A 94 -39.23 -19.52 -27.46
N SER A 95 -40.08 -19.35 -26.43
CA SER A 95 -41.51 -19.01 -26.56
C SER A 95 -41.80 -17.52 -26.57
N GLU A 96 -40.80 -16.65 -26.74
CA GLU A 96 -40.95 -15.19 -26.66
C GLU A 96 -40.34 -14.49 -27.88
N ASP A 97 -40.97 -13.38 -28.30
CA ASP A 97 -40.50 -12.51 -29.37
C ASP A 97 -40.08 -11.13 -28.83
N ILE A 98 -38.91 -10.64 -29.26
CA ILE A 98 -38.37 -9.34 -28.85
C ILE A 98 -38.65 -8.31 -29.94
N TYR A 99 -39.23 -7.18 -29.57
CA TYR A 99 -39.42 -6.03 -30.44
C TYR A 99 -38.47 -4.92 -30.00
N ILE A 100 -37.59 -4.48 -30.90
CA ILE A 100 -36.74 -3.30 -30.71
C ILE A 100 -37.44 -2.14 -31.44
N ILE A 101 -37.89 -1.14 -30.68
CA ILE A 101 -38.56 0.05 -31.23
C ILE A 101 -37.51 1.14 -31.39
N GLU A 102 -37.21 1.50 -32.63
CA GLU A 102 -36.29 2.57 -32.97
C GLU A 102 -37.08 3.79 -33.46
N TYR A 103 -36.76 4.96 -32.92
CA TYR A 103 -37.35 6.23 -33.35
C TYR A 103 -36.40 6.91 -34.35
N GLU A 104 -36.95 7.36 -35.47
CA GLU A 104 -36.20 8.01 -36.55
C GLU A 104 -35.52 9.29 -36.01
N GLY A 105 -34.20 9.23 -35.79
CA GLY A 105 -33.40 10.33 -35.23
C GLY A 105 -32.49 9.93 -34.05
N GLU A 106 -32.73 8.80 -33.38
CA GLU A 106 -31.85 8.30 -32.32
C GLU A 106 -30.90 7.23 -32.85
N LYS A 107 -29.62 7.57 -33.08
CA LYS A 107 -28.58 6.58 -33.37
C LYS A 107 -28.15 5.91 -32.07
N LYS A 108 -28.50 4.64 -31.87
CA LYS A 108 -27.96 3.81 -30.80
C LYS A 108 -27.04 2.73 -31.36
N ASP A 109 -25.90 2.55 -30.70
CA ASP A 109 -24.86 1.59 -31.09
C ASP A 109 -25.39 0.16 -31.03
N THR A 110 -25.62 -0.44 -32.19
CA THR A 110 -26.05 -1.84 -32.37
C THR A 110 -24.93 -2.86 -32.07
N SER A 111 -23.74 -2.38 -31.66
CA SER A 111 -22.51 -3.18 -31.50
C SER A 111 -22.55 -4.24 -30.37
N THR A 112 -23.53 -4.21 -29.46
CA THR A 112 -23.66 -5.19 -28.37
C THR A 112 -24.57 -6.36 -28.69
N TYR A 113 -25.14 -6.41 -29.90
CA TYR A 113 -25.94 -7.56 -30.34
C TYR A 113 -25.02 -8.70 -30.77
N VAL A 114 -24.95 -9.75 -29.95
CA VAL A 114 -24.31 -11.03 -30.31
C VAL A 114 -25.44 -11.97 -30.73
N PRO A 115 -25.62 -12.24 -32.03
CA PRO A 115 -26.61 -13.19 -32.49
C PRO A 115 -26.26 -14.59 -31.98
N ASN A 116 -27.29 -15.36 -31.63
CA ASN A 116 -27.22 -16.75 -31.23
C ASN A 116 -27.22 -17.66 -32.45
#